data_AF-A0A1Q9H271-F1
#
_entry.id   AF-A0A1Q9H271-F1
#
_cell.length_a   1.000
_cell.length_b   1.000
_cell.length_c   1.000
_cell.angle_alpha   90.00
_cell.angle_beta   90.00
_cell.angle_gamma   90.00
#
_symmetry.space_group_name_H-M   'P 1'
#
loop_
_entity.id
_entity.type
_entity.pdbx_description
1 polymer ?
#
loop_
_entity_poly.entity_id
_entity_poly.type
_entity_poly.pdbx_seq_one_letter_code
_entity_poly.pdbx_strand_id
1 'polypeptide(L)' 'MFNRKLKAELSSKQEVVSNLEAVIESINESLATIEFDTQGNILTANQIFLDVTGYKHDEVIGKHH' A
#
# COMPACT_ATOMS: atom_id res chain seq x y z
N MET A 1 21.42 -0.41 31.24
CA MET A 1 20.12 0.26 31.06
C MET A 1 19.98 1.08 29.77
N PHE A 2 20.99 1.10 28.88
CA PHE A 2 20.98 1.94 27.66
C PHE A 2 20.12 1.40 26.51
N ASN A 3 19.93 0.07 26.42
CA ASN A 3 19.26 -0.59 25.30
C ASN A 3 17.73 -0.74 25.48
N ARG A 4 17.23 -0.66 26.73
CA ARG A 4 15.80 -0.86 27.02
C ARG A 4 14.93 0.27 26.48
N LYS A 5 15.42 1.52 26.50
CA LYS A 5 14.71 2.67 25.96
C LYS A 5 14.62 2.62 24.44
N LEU A 6 15.73 2.30 23.75
CA LEU A 6 15.72 2.09 22.30
C LEU A 6 14.78 0.96 21.88
N LYS A 7 14.79 -0.18 22.59
CA LYS A 7 13.91 -1.30 22.29
C LYS A 7 12.43 -0.95 22.49
N ALA A 8 12.10 -0.17 23.53
CA ALA A 8 10.75 0.31 23.76
C ALA A 8 10.29 1.28 22.64
N GLU A 9 11.15 2.20 22.23
CA GLU A 9 10.86 3.13 21.14
C GLU A 9 10.69 2.40 19.79
N LEU A 10 11.54 1.41 19.50
CA LEU A 10 11.40 0.58 18.30
C LEU A 10 10.07 -0.20 18.30
N SER A 11 9.71 -0.81 19.43
CA SER A 11 8.44 -1.52 19.58
C SER A 11 7.25 -0.58 19.35
N SER A 12 7.29 0.64 19.88
CA SER A 12 6.23 1.62 19.68
C SER A 12 6.09 2.04 18.21
N LYS A 13 7.21 2.20 17.50
CA LYS A 13 7.19 2.52 16.06
C LYS A 13 6.67 1.35 15.24
N GLN A 14 7.06 0.12 15.57
CA GLN A 14 6.56 -1.09 14.90
C GLN A 14 5.05 -1.26 15.08
N GLU A 15 4.52 -0.97 16.27
CA GLU A 15 3.07 -1.02 16.53
C GLU A 15 2.30 0.04 15.71
N VAL A 16 2.84 1.25 15.59
CA VAL A 16 2.25 2.28 14.73
C VAL A 16 2.28 1.85 13.26
N VAL A 17 3.40 1.32 12.77
CA VAL A 17 3.50 0.83 11.39
C VAL A 17 2.50 -0.29 11.12
N SER A 18 2.40 -1.28 12.01
CA SER A 18 1.45 -2.39 11.87
C SER A 18 0.00 -1.91 11.84
N ASN A 19 -0.36 -0.92 12.66
CA ASN A 19 -1.69 -0.33 12.61
C ASN A 19 -1.96 0.41 11.29
N LEU A 20 -0.97 1.13 10.76
CA LEU A 20 -1.09 1.81 9.46
C LEU A 20 -1.24 0.80 8.32
N GLU A 21 -0.45 -0.27 8.34
CA GLU A 21 -0.55 -1.36 7.35
C GLU A 21 -1.94 -1.98 7.35
N ALA A 22 -2.50 -2.28 8.53
CA ALA A 22 -3.85 -2.84 8.65
C ALA A 22 -4.94 -1.90 8.09
N VAL A 23 -4.80 -0.59 8.31
CA VAL A 23 -5.73 0.42 7.76
C VAL A 23 -5.59 0.49 6.24
N ILE A 24 -4.37 0.51 5.71
CA ILE A 24 -4.11 0.54 4.27
C ILE A 24 -4.68 -0.72 3.61
N GLU A 25 -4.48 -1.89 4.21
CA GLU A 25 -5.01 -3.16 3.72
C GLU A 25 -6.55 -3.14 3.71
N SER A 26 -7.18 -2.65 4.78
CA SER A 26 -8.64 -2.52 4.84
C SER A 26 -9.20 -1.59 3.75
N ILE A 27 -8.49 -0.50 3.45
CA ILE A 27 -8.83 0.41 2.34
C ILE A 27 -8.68 -0.31 1.01
N ASN A 28 -7.56 -1.01 0.83
CA ASN A 28 -7.24 -1.74 -0.40
C ASN A 28 -8.21 -2.90 -0.67
N GLU A 29 -8.82 -3.48 0.36
CA GLU A 29 -9.85 -4.51 0.21
C GLU A 29 -11.26 -3.95 -0.03
N SER A 30 -11.50 -2.68 0.28
CA SER A 30 -12.85 -2.09 0.24
C SER A 30 -13.07 -1.10 -0.90
N LEU A 31 -12.01 -0.49 -1.41
CA LEU A 31 -12.07 0.63 -2.36
C LEU A 31 -11.17 0.39 -3.56
N ALA A 32 -11.57 0.87 -4.73
CA ALA A 32 -10.72 0.90 -5.91
C ALA A 32 -9.48 1.78 -5.66
N THR A 33 -8.30 1.17 -5.67
CA THR A 33 -7.02 1.83 -5.36
C THR A 33 -6.02 1.59 -6.48
N ILE A 34 -5.31 2.67 -6.86
CA ILE A 34 -4.25 2.67 -7.86
C ILE A 34 -3.09 3.52 -7.36
N GLU A 35 -1.87 3.05 -7.59
CA GLU A 35 -0.64 3.71 -7.18
C GLU A 35 0.19 4.06 -8.41
N PHE A 36 0.73 5.28 -8.43
CA PHE A 36 1.59 5.77 -9.50
C PHE A 36 2.95 6.18 -8.95
N ASP A 37 4.00 6.04 -9.75
CA ASP A 37 5.28 6.67 -9.48
C ASP A 37 5.24 8.18 -9.80
N THR A 38 6.34 8.87 -9.48
CA THR A 38 6.48 10.31 -9.74
C THR A 38 6.46 10.69 -11.21
N GLN A 39 6.66 9.73 -12.11
CA GLN A 39 6.66 9.89 -13.56
C GLN A 39 5.30 9.51 -14.18
N GLY A 40 4.32 9.08 -13.38
CA GLY A 40 2.99 8.67 -13.83
C GLY A 40 2.86 7.20 -14.21
N ASN A 41 3.87 6.36 -13.96
CA ASN A 41 3.77 4.92 -14.19
C ASN A 41 2.92 4.26 -13.12
N ILE A 42 2.01 3.40 -13.54
CA ILE A 42 1.22 2.60 -12.61
C ILE A 42 2.13 1.54 -11.97
N LEU A 43 2.27 1.63 -10.66
CA LEU A 43 3.01 0.68 -9.84
C LEU A 43 2.12 -0.50 -9.44
N THR A 44 0.94 -0.20 -8.92
CA THR A 44 -0.02 -1.19 -8.45
C THR A 44 -1.45 -0.73 -8.72
N ALA A 45 -2.34 -1.67 -8.95
CA ALA A 45 -3.78 -1.43 -8.98
C ALA A 45 -4.47 -2.65 -8.37
N ASN A 46 -5.41 -2.41 -7.47
CA ASN A 46 -6.08 -3.51 -6.78
C ASN A 46 -7.22 -4.12 -7.62
N GLN A 47 -7.69 -5.30 -7.22
CA GLN A 47 -8.70 -6.02 -8.00
C GLN A 47 -10.00 -5.23 -8.16
N ILE A 48 -10.41 -4.48 -7.13
CA ILE A 48 -11.63 -3.65 -7.20
C ILE A 48 -11.48 -2.57 -8.27
N PHE A 49 -10.31 -1.93 -8.39
CA PHE A 49 -10.03 -0.97 -9.44
C PHE A 49 -10.14 -1.63 -10.82
N LEU A 50 -9.51 -2.79 -11.00
CA LEU A 50 -9.55 -3.53 -12.26
C LEU A 50 -10.98 -3.91 -12.65
N ASP A 51 -11.76 -4.41 -11.70
CA ASP A 51 -13.15 -4.85 -11.92
C ASP A 51 -14.07 -3.68 -12.28
N VAL A 52 -13.93 -2.53 -11.60
CA VAL A 52 -14.76 -1.35 -11.82
C VAL A 52 -14.40 -0.64 -13.14
N THR A 53 -13.11 -0.58 -13.47
CA THR A 53 -12.64 0.10 -14.68
C THR A 53 -12.68 -0.80 -15.92
N GLY A 54 -12.74 -2.12 -15.73
CA GLY A 54 -12.73 -3.12 -16.81
C GLY A 54 -11.34 -3.42 -17.37
N TYR A 55 -10.28 -2.90 -16.76
CA TYR A 55 -8.91 -3.20 -17.16
C TYR A 55 -8.42 -4.52 -16.59
N LYS A 56 -7.57 -5.24 -17.32
CA LYS A 56 -6.88 -6.43 -16.79
C LYS A 56 -5.58 -6.04 -16.10
N HIS A 57 -5.18 -6.81 -15.08
CA HIS A 57 -3.94 -6.59 -14.35
C HIS A 57 -2.71 -6.44 -15.28
N ASP A 58 -2.62 -7.27 -16.32
CA ASP A 58 -1.54 -7.26 -17.32
C ASP A 58 -1.58 -6.06 -18.30
N GLU A 59 -2.68 -5.31 -18.31
CA GLU A 59 -2.83 -4.10 -19.13
C GLU A 59 -2.52 -2.83 -18.34
N VAL A 60 -2.51 -2.91 -17.00
CA VAL A 60 -2.39 -1.79 -16.07
C VAL A 60 -0.98 -1.68 -15.52
N ILE A 61 -0.35 -2.80 -15.14
CA ILE A 61 1.01 -2.78 -14.58
C ILE A 61 2.03 -2.77 -15.71
N GLY A 62 2.83 -1.70 -15.78
CA GLY A 62 3.97 -1.58 -16.71
C GLY A 62 3.65 -1.03 -18.09
N LYS A 63 2.41 -0.62 -18.39
CA LYS A 63 2.10 0.16 -19.60
C LYS A 63 2.15 1.65 -19.29
N HIS A 64 3.17 2.33 -19.81
CA HIS A 64 3.15 3.79 -20.01
C HIS A 64 1.87 4.16 -20.77
N HIS A 65 1.10 5.11 -20.26
CA HIS A 65 0.27 5.96 -21.12
C HIS A 65 1.07 7.22 -21.43
#